data_AF-A0A6G3Z4C9-F1
#
_entry.id   AF-A0A6G3Z4C9-F1
#
_cell.length_a   1.000
_cell.length_b   1.000
_cell.length_c   1.000
_cell.angle_alpha   90.00
_cell.angle_beta   90.00
_cell.angle_gamma   90.00
#
_symmetry.space_group_name_H-M   'P 1'
#
loop_
_entity.id
_entity.type
_entity.pdbx_description
1 polymer ?
#
loop_
_entity_poly.entity_id
_entity_poly.type
_entity_poly.pdbx_seq_one_letter_code
_entity_poly.pdbx_strand_id
1 'polypeptide(L)' 'MPRRINPKCLECVQLSVAEARQVHGPEGDDCWQEARCHRRRSHYRNRRDVNAERRSLYR' A
#
# COMPACT_ATOMS: atom_id res chain seq x y z
N MET A 1 12.07 -14.47 6.04
CA MET A 1 12.59 -13.13 5.64
C MET A 1 11.45 -12.14 5.47
N PRO A 2 11.58 -10.87 5.88
CA PRO A 2 10.55 -9.86 5.66
C PRO A 2 10.34 -9.64 4.16
N ARG A 3 9.09 -9.70 3.69
CA ARG A 3 8.77 -9.37 2.28
C ARG A 3 9.23 -7.94 1.98
N ARG A 4 9.96 -7.77 0.87
CA ARG A 4 10.40 -6.45 0.40
C ARG A 4 9.19 -5.53 0.24
N ILE A 5 9.30 -4.33 0.77
CA ILE A 5 8.26 -3.32 0.66
C ILE A 5 8.43 -2.64 -0.69
N ASN A 6 7.32 -2.43 -1.41
CA ASN A 6 7.34 -1.62 -2.61
C ASN A 6 7.18 -0.14 -2.19
N PRO A 7 8.20 0.72 -2.38
CA PRO A 7 8.14 2.12 -1.96
C PRO A 7 7.01 2.89 -2.65
N LYS A 8 6.75 2.61 -3.94
CA LYS A 8 5.63 3.23 -4.67
C LYS A 8 4.28 2.92 -4.00
N CYS A 9 4.09 1.69 -3.52
CA CYS A 9 2.86 1.32 -2.84
C CYS A 9 2.73 1.95 -1.44
N LEU A 10 3.84 2.27 -0.77
CA LEU A 10 3.81 3.02 0.49
C LEU A 10 3.36 4.46 0.26
N GLU A 11 3.92 5.13 -0.74
CA GLU A 11 3.55 6.50 -1.11
C GLU A 11 2.09 6.57 -1.55
N CYS A 12 1.66 5.63 -2.40
CA CYS A 12 0.27 5.51 -2.87
C CYS A 12 -0.77 5.38 -1.73
N VAL A 13 -0.39 4.82 -0.58
CA VAL A 13 -1.28 4.68 0.59
C VAL A 13 -1.42 5.98 1.36
N GLN A 14 -0.41 6.84 1.33
CA GLN A 14 -0.44 8.14 1.99
C GLN A 14 -1.32 9.16 1.25
N LEU A 15 -1.42 9.03 -0.07
CA LEU A 15 -2.26 9.86 -0.93
C LEU A 15 -3.76 9.51 -0.79
N SER A 16 -4.66 10.36 -1.28
CA SER A 16 -6.06 9.99 -1.50
C SER A 16 -6.21 9.05 -2.71
N VAL A 17 -7.39 8.43 -2.89
CA VAL A 17 -7.65 7.59 -4.08
C VAL A 17 -7.57 8.40 -5.36
N ALA A 18 -8.08 9.64 -5.34
CA ALA A 18 -8.09 10.53 -6.50
C ALA A 18 -6.66 10.93 -6.90
N GLU A 19 -5.86 11.39 -5.94
CA GLU A 19 -4.45 11.74 -6.19
C GLU A 19 -3.64 10.52 -6.64
N ALA A 20 -3.84 9.36 -6.00
CA ALA A 20 -3.14 8.14 -6.41
C ALA A 20 -3.54 7.67 -7.81
N ARG A 21 -4.80 7.87 -8.24
CA ARG A 21 -5.23 7.63 -9.62
C ARG A 21 -4.58 8.59 -10.60
N GLN A 22 -4.37 9.84 -10.20
CA GLN A 22 -3.78 10.85 -11.06
C GLN A 22 -2.27 10.60 -11.24
N VAL A 23 -1.57 10.30 -10.15
CA VAL A 23 -0.11 10.07 -10.15
C VAL A 23 0.27 8.70 -10.71
N HIS A 24 -0.51 7.66 -10.42
CA HIS A 24 -0.19 6.28 -10.83
C HIS A 24 -1.12 5.72 -11.90
N GLY A 25 -2.09 6.49 -12.38
CA GLY A 25 -2.95 6.09 -13.49
C GLY A 25 -2.28 6.25 -14.85
N PRO A 26 -3.07 6.23 -15.93
CA PRO A 26 -2.56 6.17 -17.31
C PRO A 26 -1.75 7.42 -17.72
N GLU A 27 -1.95 8.55 -17.06
CA GLU A 27 -1.15 9.77 -17.31
C GLU A 27 0.18 9.80 -16.54
N GLY A 28 0.42 8.83 -15.64
CA GLY A 28 1.63 8.72 -14.84
C GLY A 28 2.37 7.41 -15.08
N ASP A 29 2.40 6.55 -14.06
CA ASP A 29 3.14 5.28 -14.06
C ASP A 29 2.36 4.07 -14.64
N ASP A 30 1.09 4.24 -15.02
CA ASP A 30 0.15 3.16 -15.42
C ASP A 30 0.14 1.93 -14.46
N CYS A 31 0.44 2.20 -13.19
CA CYS A 31 0.54 1.20 -12.14
C CYS A 31 -0.82 0.97 -11.46
N TRP A 32 -1.74 1.93 -11.56
CA TRP A 32 -3.03 1.90 -10.89
C TRP A 32 -3.97 0.88 -11.53
N GLN A 33 -4.31 -0.17 -10.78
CA GLN A 33 -5.33 -1.16 -11.15
C GLN A 33 -6.44 -1.17 -10.09
N GLU A 34 -7.66 -0.76 -10.44
CA GLU A 34 -8.79 -0.65 -9.49
C GLU A 34 -8.97 -1.92 -8.64
N ALA A 35 -9.05 -3.10 -9.27
CA ALA A 35 -9.28 -4.36 -8.55
C ALA A 35 -8.16 -4.72 -7.56
N ARG A 36 -6.90 -4.35 -7.84
CA ARG A 36 -5.73 -4.76 -7.02
C ARG A 36 -5.26 -3.66 -6.07
N CYS A 37 -5.29 -2.40 -6.49
CA CYS A 37 -4.77 -1.26 -5.75
C CYS A 37 -5.63 -0.96 -4.51
N HIS A 38 -6.96 -1.10 -4.57
CA HIS A 38 -7.79 -0.94 -3.36
C HIS A 38 -7.38 -1.92 -2.25
N ARG A 39 -7.24 -3.21 -2.58
CA ARG A 39 -6.85 -4.26 -1.63
C ARG A 39 -5.42 -4.07 -1.13
N ARG A 40 -4.49 -3.74 -2.03
CA ARG A 40 -3.09 -3.45 -1.68
C ARG A 40 -3.01 -2.25 -0.74
N ARG A 41 -3.73 -1.16 -1.02
CA ARG A 41 -3.70 0.04 -0.19
C ARG A 41 -4.17 -0.23 1.23
N SER A 42 -5.26 -0.97 1.40
CA SER A 42 -5.72 -1.43 2.72
C SER A 42 -4.64 -2.27 3.44
N HIS A 43 -4.04 -3.25 2.74
CA HIS A 43 -2.96 -4.07 3.30
C HIS A 43 -1.76 -3.22 3.75
N TYR A 44 -1.27 -2.30 2.91
CA TYR A 44 -0.10 -1.48 3.24
C TYR A 44 -0.39 -0.48 4.36
N ARG A 45 -1.64 0.01 4.49
CA ARG A 45 -2.06 0.89 5.59
C ARG A 45 -2.03 0.16 6.94
N ASN A 46 -2.59 -1.04 6.98
CA ASN A 46 -2.74 -1.81 8.22
C ASN A 46 -1.50 -2.66 8.54
N ARG A 47 -0.54 -2.75 7.63
CA ARG A 47 0.67 -3.58 7.78
C ARG A 47 1.46 -3.22 9.05
N ARG A 48 1.55 -1.94 9.39
CA ARG A 48 2.28 -1.49 10.59
C ARG A 48 1.64 -2.09 11.83
N ASP A 49 0.32 -1.97 11.94
CA ASP A 49 -0.46 -2.43 13.10
C ASP A 49 -0.47 -3.96 13.18
N VAL A 50 -0.73 -4.65 12.06
CA VAL A 50 -0.71 -6.12 11.97
C VAL A 50 0.68 -6.69 12.33
N ASN A 51 1.75 -6.01 11.93
CA ASN A 51 3.10 -6.45 12.30
C ASN A 51 3.41 -6.17 13.77
N ALA A 52 2.90 -5.08 14.34
CA ALA A 52 3.05 -4.76 15.75
C ALA A 52 2.31 -5.80 16.62
N GLU A 53 1.06 -6.11 16.28
CA GLU A 53 0.23 -7.15 16.92
C GLU A 53 0.91 -8.52 16.85
N ARG A 54 1.42 -8.92 15.67
CA ARG A 54 2.15 -10.19 15.54
C ARG A 54 3.40 -10.22 16.41
N ARG A 55 4.12 -9.10 16.56
CA ARG A 55 5.30 -9.04 17.43
C ARG A 55 4.95 -9.12 18.90
N SER A 56 3.81 -8.56 19.33
CA SER A 56 3.38 -8.66 20.72
C SER A 56 2.96 -10.07 21.12
N LEU A 57 2.49 -10.90 20.17
CA LEU A 57 2.15 -12.31 20.43
C LEU A 57 3.36 -13.21 20.72
N TYR A 58 4.57 -12.77 20.38
CA TYR A 58 5.81 -13.52 20.62
C TYR A 58 6.65 -12.92 21.76
N ARG A 59 6.10 -11.96 22.53
CA ARG A 59 6.75 -11.34 23.69
C ARG A 59 6.29 -12.02 24.97
#